data_AF-A0A7C6XSN5-F1
#
_entry.id   AF-A0A7C6XSN5-F1
#
_cell.length_a   1.000
_cell.length_b   1.000
_cell.length_c   1.000
_cell.angle_alpha   90.00
_cell.angle_beta   90.00
_cell.angle_gamma   90.00
#
_symmetry.space_group_name_H-M   'P 1'
#
loop_
_entity.id
_entity.type
_entity.pdbx_description
1 polymer ?
#
loop_
_entity_poly.entity_id
_entity_poly.type
_entity_poly.pdbx_seq_one_letter_code
_entity_poly.pdbx_strand_id
1 'polypeptide(L)' 'MAKQLRFSEEARISLKAGLDKLAAAVGSTLGPKGRNVALDKKWGAPTVTHDGVTVA' A
#
# COMPACT_ATOMS: atom_id res chain seq x y z
N MET A 1 20.50 -4.50 -18.22
CA MET A 1 19.05 -4.77 -18.42
C MET A 1 18.44 -3.65 -19.26
N ALA A 2 17.66 -4.00 -20.28
CA ALA A 2 16.90 -3.02 -21.05
C ALA A 2 15.67 -2.53 -20.27
N LYS A 3 15.23 -1.29 -20.50
CA LYS A 3 14.04 -0.71 -19.87
C LYS A 3 12.78 -1.16 -20.61
N GLN A 4 11.69 -1.42 -19.88
CA GLN A 4 10.37 -1.58 -20.45
C GLN A 4 9.65 -0.23 -20.46
N LEU A 5 9.16 0.18 -21.62
CA LEU A 5 8.36 1.40 -21.79
C LEU A 5 6.92 0.98 -22.06
N ARG A 6 6.00 1.47 -21.23
CA ARG A 6 4.55 1.28 -21.38
C ARG A 6 3.90 2.65 -21.54
N PHE A 7 2.87 2.72 -22.38
CA PHE A 7 2.26 3.99 -22.76
C PHE A 7 0.74 3.96 -22.56
N SER A 8 0.15 5.16 -22.53
CA SER A 8 -1.29 5.37 -22.58
C SER A 8 -2.06 4.51 -21.57
N GLU A 9 -2.99 3.68 -22.03
CA GLU A 9 -3.90 2.94 -21.17
C GLU A 9 -3.21 1.85 -20.35
N GLU A 10 -2.26 1.12 -20.94
CA GLU A 10 -1.53 0.06 -20.24
C GLU A 10 -0.75 0.61 -19.05
N ALA A 11 -0.13 1.78 -19.21
CA ALA A 11 0.56 2.47 -18.13
C ALA A 11 -0.40 2.92 -17.03
N ARG A 12 -1.56 3.48 -17.40
CA ARG A 12 -2.58 3.95 -16.43
C ARG A 12 -3.20 2.81 -15.64
N ILE A 13 -3.55 1.71 -16.29
CA ILE A 13 -4.11 0.52 -15.62
C ILE A 13 -3.11 -0.03 -14.60
N SER A 14 -1.84 -0.15 -15.01
CA SER A 14 -0.78 -0.65 -14.13
C SER A 14 -0.58 0.25 -12.91
N LEU A 15 -0.60 1.57 -13.10
CA LEU A 15 -0.46 2.54 -12.02
C LEU A 15 -1.66 2.54 -11.09
N LYS A 16 -2.88 2.52 -11.65
CA LYS A 16 -4.13 2.45 -10.89
C LYS A 16 -4.16 1.22 -9.98
N ALA A 17 -3.77 0.05 -10.50
CA ALA A 17 -3.74 -1.16 -9.70
C ALA A 17 -2.80 -1.08 -8.48
N GLY A 18 -1.66 -0.38 -8.62
CA GLY A 18 -0.77 -0.11 -7.48
C GLY A 18 -1.38 0.88 -6.49
N LEU A 19 -1.98 1.96 -7.01
CA LEU A 19 -2.61 2.99 -6.19
C LEU A 19 -3.80 2.46 -5.40
N ASP A 20 -4.65 1.62 -6.01
CA ASP A 20 -5.79 0.98 -5.37
C ASP A 20 -5.34 0.10 -4.19
N LYS A 21 -4.23 -0.65 -4.35
CA LYS A 21 -3.68 -1.48 -3.28
C LYS A 21 -3.19 -0.65 -2.10
N LEU A 22 -2.45 0.42 -2.37
CA LEU A 22 -1.97 1.35 -1.34
C LEU A 22 -3.15 2.00 -0.61
N ALA A 23 -4.10 2.54 -1.37
CA ALA A 23 -5.27 3.22 -0.82
C ALA A 23 -6.13 2.30 0.05
N ALA A 24 -6.32 1.04 -0.36
CA ALA A 24 -7.07 0.07 0.44
C ALA A 24 -6.37 -0.25 1.78
N ALA A 25 -5.04 -0.37 1.78
CA ALA A 25 -4.28 -0.62 2.99
C ALA A 25 -4.32 0.58 3.95
N VAL A 26 -3.98 1.78 3.47
CA VAL A 26 -3.95 3.00 4.29
C VAL A 26 -5.35 3.42 4.72
N GLY A 27 -6.34 3.36 3.83
CA GLY A 27 -7.72 3.75 4.12
C GLY A 27 -8.36 2.93 5.24
N SER A 28 -7.87 1.71 5.49
CA SER A 28 -8.35 0.89 6.60
C SER A 28 -8.10 1.50 7.98
N THR A 29 -7.12 2.39 8.12
CA THR A 29 -6.74 3.03 9.40
C THR A 29 -7.49 4.34 9.67
N LEU A 30 -8.33 4.81 8.75
CA LEU A 30 -8.91 6.14 8.83
C LEU A 30 -9.98 6.28 9.93
N GLY A 31 -9.86 7.34 10.72
CA GLY A 31 -10.89 7.81 11.64
C GLY A 31 -10.99 7.01 12.95
N PRO A 32 -11.93 7.39 13.83
CA PRO A 32 -12.04 6.84 15.19
C PRO A 32 -12.40 5.34 15.23
N LYS A 33 -12.86 4.77 14.10
CA LYS A 33 -13.17 3.33 13.94
C LYS A 33 -12.29 2.64 12.91
N GLY A 34 -11.13 3.21 12.56
CA GLY A 34 -10.18 2.52 11.69
C GLY A 34 -9.76 1.17 12.30
N ARG A 35 -9.02 0.37 11.53
CA ARG A 35 -8.55 -0.96 11.94
C ARG A 35 -7.02 -1.00 11.96
N ASN A 36 -6.50 -1.95 12.73
CA ASN A 36 -5.06 -2.21 12.78
C ASN A 36 -4.58 -2.89 11.49
N VAL A 37 -3.37 -2.52 11.08
CA VAL A 37 -2.60 -3.16 10.02
C VAL A 37 -1.36 -3.82 10.64
N ALA A 38 -1.08 -5.05 10.24
CA ALA A 38 0.13 -5.77 10.64
C ALA A 38 1.19 -5.63 9.53
N LEU A 39 2.35 -5.09 9.89
CA LEU A 39 3.52 -4.95 9.03
C LEU A 39 4.56 -5.99 9.45
N ASP A 40 4.95 -6.82 8.48
CA ASP A 40 5.96 -7.84 8.69
C ASP A 40 7.33 -7.24 9.01
N LYS A 41 8.14 -7.97 9.77
CA LYS A 41 9.51 -7.58 10.12
C LYS A 41 10.46 -8.71 9.79
N LYS A 42 11.65 -8.33 9.33
CA LYS A 42 12.74 -9.27 9.08
C LYS A 42 13.09 -10.14 10.30
N TRP A 43 12.89 -9.62 11.51
CA TRP A 43 13.15 -10.33 12.77
C TRP A 43 12.14 -9.91 13.86
N GLY A 44 11.80 -10.85 14.75
CA GLY A 44 10.89 -10.59 15.86
C GLY A 44 9.41 -10.60 15.47
N ALA A 45 8.56 -10.04 16.34
CA ALA A 45 7.12 -9.96 16.11
C ALA A 45 6.76 -8.81 15.13
N PRO A 46 5.66 -8.95 14.36
CA PRO A 46 5.21 -7.92 13.42
C PRO A 46 4.86 -6.60 14.13
N THR A 47 5.00 -5.47 13.44
CA THR A 47 4.45 -4.20 13.93
C THR A 47 2.95 -4.18 13.67
N VAL A 48 2.15 -4.02 14.72
CA VAL A 48 0.73 -3.73 14.58
C VAL A 48 0.54 -2.23 14.76
N THR A 49 0.00 -1.54 13.75
CA THR A 49 -0.17 -0.08 13.75
C THR A 49 -1.55 0.33 13.24
N HIS A 50 -1.95 1.53 13.64
CA HIS A 50 -3.16 2.22 13.18
C HIS A 50 -2.81 3.59 12.56
N ASP A 51 -1.52 3.88 12.40
CA ASP A 51 -1.06 5.09 11.74
C ASP A 51 -0.97 4.85 10.23
N GLY A 52 -1.78 5.59 9.46
CA GLY A 52 -1.77 5.52 8.00
C GLY A 52 -0.47 5.97 7.35
N VAL A 53 0.34 6.79 8.03
CA VAL A 53 1.67 7.20 7.53
C VAL A 53 2.65 6.04 7.61
N THR A 54 2.64 5.28 8.71
CA THR A 54 3.47 4.09 8.87
C THR A 54 3.07 2.94 7.93
N VAL A 55 1.81 2.88 7.49
CA VAL A 55 1.31 1.86 6.56
C VAL A 55 1.72 2.13 5.10
N ALA A 56 1.96 3.39 4.72
CA ALA A 56 2.31 3.80 3.37
C ALA A 56 3.80 3.53 3.04
#